data_AF-A0A938J6P8-F1
#
_entry.id   AF-A0A938J6P8-F1
#
_cell.length_a   1.000
_cell.length_b   1.000
_cell.length_c   1.000
_cell.angle_alpha   90.00
_cell.angle_beta   90.00
_cell.angle_gamma   90.00
#
_symmetry.space_group_name_H-M   'P 1'
#
loop_
_entity.id
_entity.type
_entity.pdbx_description
1 polymer ?
#
loop_
_entity_poly.entity_id
_entity_poly.type
_entity_poly.pdbx_seq_one_letter_code
_entity_poly.pdbx_strand_id
1 'polypeptide(L)' 'MLRLLNPTDEPVTAAVALGFPVRAARPARLDEEPLASGSGGVALAAGALSVEVGAHALCTVLLEP' A
#
# COMPACT_ATOMS: atom_id res chain seq x y z
N MET A 1 0.32 9.81 2.54
CA MET A 1 -0.36 8.57 2.97
C MET A 1 -1.35 8.13 1.90
N LEU A 2 -1.48 6.83 1.67
CA LEU A 2 -2.45 6.19 0.78
C LEU A 2 -3.29 5.19 1.58
N ARG A 3 -4.61 5.13 1.34
CA ARG A 3 -5.51 4.13 1.91
C ARG A 3 -6.26 3.42 0.79
N LEU A 4 -6.25 2.10 0.80
CA LEU A 4 -6.85 1.25 -0.22
C LEU A 4 -7.84 0.30 0.44
N LEU A 5 -9.08 0.31 -0.03
CA LEU A 5 -10.13 -0.63 0.38
C LEU A 5 -10.37 -1.59 -0.79
N ASN A 6 -10.33 -2.89 -0.51
CA ASN A 6 -10.81 -3.90 -1.45
C ASN A 6 -12.26 -4.27 -1.09
N PRO A 7 -13.27 -3.87 -1.87
CA PRO A 7 -14.67 -4.19 -1.59
C PRO A 7 -15.10 -5.57 -2.14
N THR A 8 -14.17 -6.35 -2.70
CA THR A 8 -14.48 -7.62 -3.36
C THR A 8 -14.25 -8.81 -2.43
N ASP A 9 -14.75 -9.97 -2.84
CA ASP A 9 -14.63 -11.24 -2.11
C ASP A 9 -13.28 -11.94 -2.31
N GLU A 10 -12.39 -11.41 -3.15
CA GLU A 10 -11.10 -12.01 -3.48
C GLU A 10 -9.94 -11.03 -3.20
N PRO A 11 -8.73 -11.51 -2.85
CA PRO A 11 -7.56 -10.65 -2.79
C PRO A 11 -7.29 -9.98 -4.15
N VAL A 12 -6.93 -8.70 -4.12
CA VAL A 12 -6.59 -7.94 -5.33
C VAL A 12 -5.22 -7.31 -5.20
N THR A 13 -4.55 -7.15 -6.34
CA THR A 13 -3.33 -6.35 -6.45
C THR A 13 -3.69 -4.99 -7.06
N ALA A 14 -3.65 -3.94 -6.25
CA ALA A 14 -3.85 -2.57 -6.71
C ALA A 14 -2.54 -2.03 -7.32
N ALA A 15 -2.63 -1.49 -8.54
CA ALA A 15 -1.54 -0.77 -9.19
C ALA A 15 -1.83 0.73 -9.18
N VAL A 16 -0.96 1.51 -8.52
CA VAL A 16 -1.12 2.97 -8.37
C VAL A 16 0.05 3.67 -9.04
N ALA A 17 -0.23 4.41 -10.10
CA ALA A 17 0.74 5.31 -10.72
C ALA A 17 0.91 6.56 -9.84
N LEU A 18 2.14 6.85 -9.40
CA LEU A 18 2.44 7.99 -8.55
C LEU A 18 2.81 9.20 -9.40
N GLY A 19 2.10 10.31 -9.22
CA GLY A 19 2.34 11.57 -9.94
C GLY A 19 3.46 12.43 -9.35
N PHE A 20 4.24 11.91 -8.39
CA PHE A 20 5.28 12.63 -7.68
C PHE A 20 6.39 11.66 -7.21
N PRO A 21 7.60 12.16 -6.92
CA PRO A 21 8.70 11.33 -6.43
C PRO A 21 8.35 10.68 -5.08
N VAL A 22 8.55 9.37 -4.98
CA VAL A 22 8.44 8.59 -3.74
C VAL A 22 9.67 7.68 -3.66
N ARG A 23 10.37 7.70 -2.53
CA ARG A 23 11.59 6.92 -2.29
C ARG A 23 11.33 5.63 -1.55
N ALA A 24 10.29 5.62 -0.71
CA ALA A 24 9.89 4.44 0.04
C ALA A 24 8.38 4.41 0.26
N ALA A 25 7.85 3.19 0.36
CA ALA A 25 6.48 2.93 0.70
C ALA A 25 6.43 1.82 1.75
N ARG A 26 5.69 2.04 2.84
CA ARG A 26 5.63 1.09 3.96
C ARG A 26 4.18 0.83 4.37
N PRO A 27 3.80 -0.42 4.60
CA PRO A 27 2.50 -0.72 5.18
C PRO A 27 2.43 -0.15 6.60
N ALA A 28 1.26 0.36 6.97
CA ALA A 28 1.02 0.94 8.28
C ALA A 28 -0.36 0.55 8.81
N ARG A 29 -0.52 0.72 10.13
CA ARG A 29 -1.81 0.61 10.80
C ARG A 29 -2.69 1.82 10.51
N LEU A 30 -3.94 1.77 10.97
CA LEU A 30 -4.91 2.85 10.76
C LEU A 30 -4.55 4.14 11.50
N ASP A 31 -3.81 4.02 12.61
CA ASP A 31 -3.22 5.09 13.41
C ASP A 31 -1.86 5.56 12.87
N GLU A 32 -1.50 5.15 11.65
CA GLU A 32 -0.28 5.56 10.94
C GLU A 32 1.03 5.01 11.53
N GLU A 33 0.96 4.10 12.51
CA GLU A 33 2.13 3.38 12.99
C GLU A 33 2.64 2.40 11.92
N PRO A 34 3.92 2.47 11.50
CA PRO A 34 4.49 1.54 10.53
C PRO A 34 4.39 0.10 11.00
N LEU A 35 4.01 -0.81 10.09
CA LEU A 35 4.11 -2.24 10.36
C LEU A 35 5.57 -2.70 10.23
N ALA A 36 5.93 -3.76 10.97
CA ALA A 36 7.26 -4.35 10.90
C ALA A 36 7.60 -4.76 9.45
N SER A 37 8.86 -4.55 9.05
CA SER A 37 9.34 -4.86 7.69
C SER A 37 8.97 -6.28 7.26
N GLY A 38 8.39 -6.43 6.06
CA GLY A 38 8.00 -7.72 5.48
C GLY A 38 6.55 -8.16 5.70
N SER A 39 5.71 -7.32 6.32
CA SER A 39 4.32 -7.68 6.69
C SER A 39 3.23 -7.13 5.75
N GLY A 40 3.58 -6.55 4.61
CA GLY A 40 2.60 -6.09 3.62
C GLY A 40 3.14 -6.22 2.22
N GLY A 41 2.33 -6.75 1.29
CA GLY A 41 2.64 -6.92 -0.13
C GLY A 41 2.70 -5.58 -0.88
N VAL A 42 3.52 -4.65 -0.36
CA VAL A 42 3.77 -3.31 -0.90
C VAL A 42 5.09 -3.35 -1.64
N ALA A 43 5.06 -3.07 -2.93
CA ALA A 43 6.25 -2.95 -3.78
C ALA A 43 6.24 -1.60 -4.50
N LEU A 44 7.37 -0.91 -4.49
CA LEU A 44 7.57 0.36 -5.19
C LEU A 44 8.61 0.15 -6.30
N ALA A 45 8.22 0.42 -7.54
CA ALA A 45 9.11 0.32 -8.69
C ALA A 45 8.75 1.36 -9.75
N ALA A 46 9.76 2.06 -10.27
CA ALA A 46 9.61 2.98 -11.41
C ALA A 46 8.45 4.00 -11.29
N GLY A 47 8.21 4.54 -10.09
CA GLY A 47 7.11 5.50 -9.85
C GLY A 47 5.71 4.87 -9.78
N ALA A 48 5.62 3.55 -9.71
CA ALA A 48 4.39 2.82 -9.49
C ALA A 48 4.45 2.04 -8.17
N LEU A 49 3.32 2.04 -7.47
CA LEU A 49 3.11 1.24 -6.26
C LEU A 49 2.22 0.06 -6.59
N SER A 50 2.67 -1.15 -6.24
CA SER A 50 1.86 -2.37 -6.25
C SER A 50 1.52 -2.72 -4.81
N VAL A 51 0.24 -2.91 -4.50
CA VAL A 51 -0.23 -3.24 -3.15
C VAL A 51 -1.20 -4.41 -3.20
N GLU A 52 -0.85 -5.50 -2.53
CA GLU A 52 -1.79 -6.59 -2.26
C GLU A 52 -2.77 -6.19 -1.15
N VAL A 53 -4.06 -6.31 -1.42
CA VAL A 53 -5.14 -6.01 -0.47
C VAL A 53 -6.05 -7.23 -0.39
N GLY A 54 -6.13 -7.85 0.79
CA GLY A 54 -7.02 -8.98 1.04
C GLY A 54 -8.50 -8.65 0.78
N ALA A 55 -9.32 -9.68 0.62
CA ALA A 55 -10.78 -9.53 0.46
C ALA A 55 -11.39 -8.73 1.62
N HIS A 56 -12.27 -7.77 1.32
CA HIS A 56 -12.89 -6.87 2.30
C HIS A 56 -11.92 -6.15 3.25
N ALA A 57 -10.63 -6.06 2.90
CA ALA A 57 -9.60 -5.51 3.76
C ALA A 57 -9.30 -4.04 3.42
N LEU A 58 -8.89 -3.30 4.46
CA LEU A 58 -8.32 -1.96 4.34
C LEU A 58 -6.80 -2.06 4.51
N CYS A 59 -6.06 -1.45 3.59
CA CYS A 59 -4.61 -1.31 3.66
C CYS A 59 -4.24 0.18 3.74
N THR A 60 -3.36 0.54 4.68
CA THR A 60 -2.75 1.86 4.76
C THR A 60 -1.28 1.76 4.37
N VAL A 61 -0.83 2.69 3.52
CA VAL A 61 0.56 2.79 3.09
C VAL A 61 1.08 4.20 3.35
N LEU A 62 2.19 4.31 4.07
CA LEU A 62 2.95 5.54 4.21
C LEU A 62 3.87 5.70 3.00
N LEU A 63 3.90 6.90 2.43
CA LEU A 63 4.73 7.24 1.26
C LEU A 63 5.75 8.29 1.70
N GLU A 64 7.02 8.01 1.46
CA GLU A 64 8.16 8.88 1.77
C GLU A 64 8.64 9.57 0.48
N PRO A 65 8.69 10.93 0.40
CA PRO A 65 9.18 11.67 -0.77
C PRO A 65 10.68 11.55 -1.04
#